data_AF-A0A369UX70-F1
#
_entry.id   AF-A0A369UX70-F1
#
_cell.length_a   1.000
_cell.length_b   1.000
_cell.length_c   1.000
_cell.angle_alpha   90.00
_cell.angle_beta   90.00
_cell.angle_gamma   90.00
#
_symmetry.space_group_name_H-M   'P 1'
#
loop_
_entity.id
_entity.type
_entity.pdbx_description
1 polymer ?
#
loop_
_entity_poly.entity_id
_entity_poly.type
_entity_poly.pdbx_seq_one_letter_code
_entity_poly.pdbx_strand_id
1 'polypeptide(L)'
;MSGRPAPCAPEEIGKLFLFEKLSPEQLGRLCAEGRVEVFEPGPVYTEGEDATCFYVMLEGTVVLSRRVGVDDVETNRTSQRGVYAGAMQAYVGDRLPQ
;
A
#
# COMPACT_ATOMS: atom_id res chain seq x y z
N MET A 1 2.27 -1.78 13.90
CA MET A 1 1.26 -1.15 13.02
C MET A 1 0.22 -0.44 13.87
N SER A 2 0.09 0.88 13.79
CA SER A 2 -0.87 1.67 14.59
C SER A 2 -1.64 2.68 13.73
N GLY A 3 -2.14 2.22 12.58
CA GLY A 3 -3.05 3.02 11.76
C GLY A 3 -4.40 3.20 12.45
N ARG A 4 -5.02 4.37 12.32
CA ARG A 4 -6.40 4.60 12.75
C ARG A 4 -7.35 4.15 11.64
N PRO A 5 -8.36 3.28 11.92
CA PRO A 5 -9.32 2.88 10.91
C PRO A 5 -10.08 4.06 10.30
N ALA A 6 -10.36 3.98 9.00
CA ALA A 6 -11.17 4.92 8.25
C ALA A 6 -12.18 4.18 7.36
N PRO A 7 -13.30 4.82 6.99
CA PRO A 7 -14.28 4.19 6.12
C PRO A 7 -13.72 3.94 4.71
N CYS A 8 -14.02 2.77 4.14
CA CYS A 8 -13.80 2.49 2.73
C CYS A 8 -14.95 3.06 1.91
N ALA A 9 -14.64 3.87 0.89
CA ALA A 9 -15.62 4.42 -0.05
C ALA A 9 -15.43 3.77 -1.43
N PRO A 10 -16.21 2.74 -1.81
CA PRO A 10 -16.00 1.98 -3.04
C PRO A 10 -15.91 2.85 -4.31
N GLU A 11 -16.73 3.90 -4.40
CA GLU A 11 -16.73 4.83 -5.53
C GLU A 11 -15.42 5.63 -5.63
N GLU A 12 -14.85 6.06 -4.50
CA GLU A 12 -13.58 6.79 -4.49
C GLU A 12 -12.38 5.88 -4.77
N ILE A 13 -12.45 4.63 -4.29
CA ILE A 13 -11.47 3.59 -4.59
C ILE A 13 -11.51 3.22 -6.08
N GLY A 14 -12.70 3.12 -6.68
CA GLY A 14 -12.87 2.86 -8.10
C GLY A 14 -12.31 3.96 -9.01
N LYS A 15 -12.08 5.18 -8.51
CA LYS A 15 -11.39 6.24 -9.28
C LYS A 15 -9.87 6.09 -9.34
N LEU A 16 -9.29 5.16 -8.58
CA LEU A 16 -7.87 4.89 -8.63
C LEU A 16 -7.55 4.07 -9.88
N PHE A 17 -6.52 4.45 -10.62
CA PHE A 17 -6.08 3.77 -11.85
C PHE A 17 -6.03 2.24 -11.71
N LEU A 18 -5.55 1.73 -10.56
CA LEU A 18 -5.44 0.30 -10.31
C LEU A 18 -6.78 -0.45 -10.29
N PHE A 19 -7.85 0.25 -9.92
CA PHE A 19 -9.18 -0.34 -9.67
C PHE A 19 -10.26 0.18 -10.62
N GLU A 20 -9.92 1.04 -11.58
CA GLU A 20 -10.86 1.73 -12.48
C GLU A 20 -11.73 0.79 -13.32
N LYS A 21 -11.32 -0.46 -13.47
CA LYS A 21 -12.02 -1.50 -14.25
C LYS A 21 -12.78 -2.51 -13.40
N LEU A 22 -12.73 -2.38 -12.08
CA LEU A 22 -13.47 -3.27 -11.19
C LEU A 22 -14.96 -2.94 -11.22
N SER A 23 -15.79 -3.98 -11.24
CA SER A 23 -17.24 -3.81 -11.11
C SER A 23 -17.61 -3.31 -9.70
N PRO A 24 -18.81 -2.74 -9.51
CA PRO A 24 -19.28 -2.35 -8.17
C PRO A 24 -19.24 -3.49 -7.16
N GLU A 25 -19.52 -4.73 -7.59
CA GLU A 25 -19.43 -5.92 -6.75
C GLU A 25 -17.98 -6.25 -6.34
N GLN A 26 -17.04 -6.14 -7.28
CA GLN A 26 -15.62 -6.35 -6.99
C GLN A 26 -15.05 -5.27 -6.07
N LEU A 27 -15.45 -4.01 -6.25
CA LEU A 27 -15.10 -2.91 -5.36
C LEU A 27 -15.68 -3.10 -3.95
N GLY A 28 -16.92 -3.60 -3.85
CA GLY A 28 -17.52 -3.99 -2.59
C GLY A 28 -16.71 -5.07 -1.86
N ARG A 29 -16.30 -6.12 -2.58
CA ARG A 29 -15.46 -7.18 -2.03
C ARG A 29 -14.08 -6.67 -1.60
N LEU A 30 -13.46 -5.80 -2.39
CA LEU A 30 -12.18 -5.16 -2.05
C LEU A 30 -12.28 -4.36 -0.73
N CYS A 31 -13.36 -3.59 -0.54
CA CYS A 31 -13.58 -2.89 0.73
C CYS A 31 -13.90 -3.82 1.90
N ALA A 32 -14.54 -4.97 1.66
CA ALA A 32 -14.89 -5.93 2.70
C ALA A 32 -13.69 -6.77 3.19
N GLU A 33 -12.78 -7.12 2.27
CA GLU A 33 -11.56 -7.89 2.58
C GLU A 33 -10.37 -6.99 2.94
N GLY A 34 -10.40 -5.74 2.50
CA GLY A 34 -9.40 -4.73 2.80
C GLY A 34 -9.71 -3.88 4.03
N ARG A 35 -8.85 -2.91 4.28
CA ARG A 35 -9.05 -1.87 5.30
C ARG A 35 -8.44 -0.55 4.83
N VAL A 36 -9.04 0.56 5.25
CA VAL A 36 -8.46 1.88 5.08
C VAL A 36 -7.95 2.35 6.44
N GLU A 37 -6.70 2.79 6.48
CA GLU A 37 -6.02 3.20 7.70
C GLU A 37 -5.30 4.54 7.49
N VAL A 38 -5.39 5.40 8.50
CA VAL A 38 -4.70 6.69 8.55
C VAL A 38 -3.49 6.55 9.46
N PHE A 39 -2.32 6.89 8.92
CA PHE A 39 -1.05 6.88 9.64
C PHE A 39 -0.60 8.32 9.91
N GLU A 40 -0.07 8.54 11.11
CA GLU A 40 0.74 9.73 11.38
C GLU A 40 2.12 9.57 10.73
N PRO A 41 2.91 10.67 10.56
CA PRO A 41 4.26 10.57 10.01
C PRO A 41 5.11 9.51 10.73
N GLY A 42 5.62 8.55 9.96
CA GLY A 42 6.32 7.38 10.49
C GLY A 42 6.24 6.18 9.54
N PRO A 43 6.75 5.01 9.99
CA PRO A 43 6.72 3.81 9.18
C PRO A 43 5.29 3.28 9.01
N VAL A 44 4.91 3.02 7.77
CA VAL A 44 3.69 2.26 7.44
C VAL A 44 3.96 0.77 7.55
N TYR A 45 5.08 0.29 7.03
CA TYR A 45 5.61 -1.07 7.19
C TYR A 45 7.15 -0.99 7.12
N THR A 46 7.86 -2.03 7.56
CA THR A 46 9.34 -2.03 7.57
C THR A 46 9.97 -3.22 6.84
N GLU A 47 11.20 -3.04 6.36
CA GLU A 47 11.97 -4.10 5.70
C GLU A 47 12.25 -5.25 6.69
N GLY A 48 11.94 -6.48 6.27
CA GLY A 48 12.08 -7.68 7.10
C GLY A 48 10.79 -8.14 7.79
N GLU A 49 9.72 -7.34 7.76
CA GLU A 49 8.38 -7.79 8.17
C GLU A 49 7.75 -8.72 7.13
N ASP A 50 6.86 -9.62 7.58
CA ASP A 50 6.09 -10.48 6.68
C ASP A 50 5.26 -9.64 5.69
N ALA A 51 5.43 -9.88 4.39
CA ALA A 51 4.74 -9.15 3.33
C ALA A 51 3.29 -9.64 3.16
N THR A 52 2.48 -9.41 4.18
CA THR A 52 1.09 -9.87 4.28
C THR A 52 0.09 -8.95 3.58
N CYS A 53 0.50 -7.72 3.25
CA CYS A 53 -0.41 -6.66 2.82
C CYS A 53 0.08 -5.99 1.53
N PHE A 54 -0.90 -5.63 0.70
CA PHE A 54 -0.74 -4.75 -0.44
C PHE A 54 -1.24 -3.35 -0.05
N TYR A 55 -0.42 -2.32 -0.26
CA TYR A 55 -0.72 -0.96 0.19
C TYR A 55 -0.99 -0.05 -1.00
N VAL A 56 -2.02 0.79 -0.90
CA VAL A 56 -2.34 1.84 -1.88
C VAL A 56 -2.47 3.18 -1.15
N MET A 57 -1.76 4.19 -1.60
CA MET A 57 -1.85 5.54 -1.01
C MET A 57 -3.09 6.27 -1.55
N LEU A 58 -4.04 6.56 -0.66
CA LEU A 58 -5.24 7.32 -1.01
C LEU A 58 -5.02 8.84 -0.94
N GLU A 59 -4.22 9.27 0.02
CA GLU A 59 -3.88 10.67 0.30
C GLU A 59 -2.56 10.74 1.08
N GLY A 60 -1.81 11.83 0.92
CA GLY A 60 -0.58 12.09 1.67
C GLY A 60 0.68 11.99 0.82
N THR A 61 1.80 11.67 1.47
CA THR A 61 3.10 11.47 0.84
C THR A 61 3.74 10.23 1.44
N VAL A 62 4.22 9.33 0.58
CA VAL A 62 4.95 8.14 1.00
C VAL A 62 6.40 8.23 0.57
N VAL A 63 7.26 7.62 1.38
CA VAL A 63 8.68 7.43 1.10
C VAL A 63 8.95 5.94 1.16
N LEU A 64 9.56 5.40 0.10
CA LEU A 64 10.18 4.09 0.14
C LEU A 64 11.65 4.28 0.48
N SER A 65 12.12 3.48 1.42
CA SER A 65 13.52 3.42 1.83
C SER A 65 14.02 1.98 1.79
N ARG A 66 15.34 1.83 1.74
CA ARG A 66 16.03 0.54 1.87
C ARG A 66 17.05 0.66 2.98
N ARG A 67 17.17 -0.37 3.82
CA ARG A 67 18.19 -0.40 4.86
C ARG A 67 19.56 -0.72 4.27
N VAL A 68 20.54 0.14 4.53
CA VAL A 68 21.94 -0.03 4.14
C VAL A 68 22.80 0.10 5.40
N GLY A 69 23.23 -1.04 5.94
CA GLY A 69 23.88 -1.07 7.26
C GLY A 69 22.89 -0.69 8.36
N VAL A 70 23.13 0.44 9.03
CA VAL A 70 22.25 0.98 10.09
C VAL A 70 21.35 2.11 9.60
N ASP A 71 21.53 2.57 8.36
CA ASP A 71 20.84 3.73 7.82
C ASP A 71 19.70 3.31 6.89
N ASP A 72 18.58 4.04 6.93
CA ASP A 72 17.50 3.90 5.96
C ASP A 72 17.70 4.94 4.83
N VAL A 73 17.97 4.45 3.62
CA VAL A 73 18.23 5.30 2.44
C VAL A 73 16.97 5.44 1.61
N GLU A 74 16.50 6.68 1.41
CA GLU A 74 15.36 6.98 0.55
C GLU A 74 15.65 6.56 -0.91
N THR A 75 14.75 5.75 -1.47
CA THR A 75 14.81 5.28 -2.85
C THR A 75 13.74 5.93 -3.72
N ASN A 76 12.59 6.25 -3.13
CA ASN A 76 11.49 6.93 -3.82
C ASN A 76 10.68 7.79 -2.84
N ARG A 77 10.19 8.92 -3.32
CA ARG A 77 9.23 9.77 -2.63
C ARG A 77 8.19 10.24 -3.62
N THR A 78 6.92 10.14 -3.23
CA THR A 78 5.82 10.56 -4.07
C THR A 78 4.59 10.94 -3.26
N SER A 79 3.87 11.95 -3.76
CA SER A 79 2.55 12.36 -3.28
C SER A 79 1.45 12.03 -4.31
N GLN A 80 1.77 11.22 -5.32
CA GLN A 80 0.81 10.84 -6.36
C GLN A 80 -0.23 9.87 -5.80
N ARG A 81 -1.49 10.29 -5.75
CA ARG A 81 -2.63 9.44 -5.35
C ARG A 81 -2.70 8.16 -6.19
N GLY A 82 -2.91 7.02 -5.53
CA GLY A 82 -3.08 5.72 -6.16
C GLY A 82 -1.79 4.95 -6.44
N VAL A 83 -0.61 5.49 -6.06
CA VAL A 83 0.61 4.68 -6.01
C VAL A 83 0.46 3.54 -5.01
N TYR A 84 1.16 2.45 -5.26
CA TYR A 84 1.04 1.23 -4.47
C TYR A 84 2.41 0.62 -4.13
N ALA A 85 2.44 -0.19 -3.08
CA ALA A 85 3.61 -0.92 -2.62
C ALA A 85 3.22 -2.28 -2.03
N GLY A 86 4.20 -3.14 -1.73
CA GLY A 86 3.95 -4.49 -1.18
C GLY A 86 3.45 -5.52 -2.22
N ALA A 87 3.33 -5.14 -3.49
CA ALA A 87 2.81 -6.01 -4.56
C ALA A 87 3.81 -7.04 -5.09
N MET A 88 5.11 -6.83 -4.87
CA MET A 88 6.16 -7.60 -5.55
C MET A 88 6.07 -9.10 -5.27
N GLN A 89 5.83 -9.50 -4.01
CA GLN A 89 5.67 -10.92 -3.69
C GLN A 89 4.39 -11.53 -4.29
N ALA A 90 3.30 -10.76 -4.37
CA ALA A 90 2.05 -11.22 -4.98
C ALA A 90 2.18 -11.49 -6.49
N TYR A 91 3.09 -10.79 -7.19
CA TYR A 91 3.35 -11.01 -8.62
C TYR A 91 4.52 -11.96 -8.92
N VAL A 92 5.51 -12.08 -8.01
CA VAL A 92 6.77 -12.79 -8.29
C VAL A 92 6.89 -14.15 -7.57
N GLY A 93 6.14 -14.39 -6.50
CA GLY A 93 6.26 -15.62 -5.69
C GLY A 93 7.69 -15.83 -5.16
N ASP A 94 8.12 -17.08 -4.96
CA ASP A 94 9.44 -17.45 -4.42
C ASP A 94 10.65 -17.17 -5.35
N ARG A 95 10.47 -16.42 -6.45
CA ARG A 95 11.48 -16.28 -7.51
C ARG A 95 12.42 -15.09 -7.39
N LEU A 96 12.44 -14.40 -6.25
CA LEU A 96 13.41 -13.33 -6.02
C LEU A 96 14.75 -13.91 -5.52
N PRO A 97 15.87 -13.68 -6.21
CA PRO A 97 17.18 -13.93 -5.62
C PRO A 97 17.36 -13.01 -4.40
N GLN A 98 17.74 -13.61 -3.27
CA GLN A 98 18.04 -12.95 -2.00
C GLN A 98 19.31 -12.09 -2.10
#